data_AF-B8DW64-F1
#
_entry.id   AF-B8DW64-F1
#
_cell.length_a   1.000
_cell.length_b   1.000
_cell.length_c   1.000
_cell.angle_alpha   90.00
_cell.angle_beta   90.00
_cell.angle_gamma   90.00
#
_symmetry.space_group_name_H-M   'P 1'
#
loop_
_entity.id
_entity.type
_entity.pdbx_description
1 polymer ?
#
loop_
_entity_poly.entity_id
_entity_poly.type
_entity_poly.pdbx_seq_one_letter_code
_entity_poly.pdbx_strand_id
1 'polypeptide(L)'
;MDGGREQVARILDGTHVFTYVPNIGDARSLIVDPARITHREVSPEFRRMSGVDDNLIRLSIGLEDTADLIADLEQAIRRAY
;
A
#
# COMPACT_ATOMS: atom_id res chain seq x y z
N MET A 1 3.26 10.78 14.14
CA MET A 1 1.84 10.80 13.73
C MET A 1 1.44 9.35 13.54
N ASP A 2 0.36 8.92 14.18
CA ASP A 2 -0.08 7.54 14.08
C ASP A 2 -0.94 7.37 12.82
N GLY A 3 -0.58 6.43 11.96
CA GLY A 3 -1.34 6.08 10.77
C GLY A 3 -2.35 4.97 11.02
N GLY A 4 -3.44 4.96 10.25
CA GLY A 4 -4.47 3.93 10.28
C GLY A 4 -5.14 3.73 8.92
N ARG A 5 -6.31 3.07 8.93
CA ARG A 5 -7.05 2.74 7.70
C ARG A 5 -7.31 3.93 6.79
N GLU A 6 -7.57 5.10 7.38
CA GLU A 6 -7.85 6.32 6.62
C GLU A 6 -6.60 6.82 5.89
N GLN A 7 -5.45 6.85 6.55
CA GLN A 7 -4.18 7.25 5.94
C GLN A 7 -3.77 6.25 4.86
N VAL A 8 -3.96 4.94 5.08
CA VAL A 8 -3.74 3.93 4.04
C VAL A 8 -4.59 4.22 2.81
N ALA A 9 -5.90 4.43 2.97
CA ALA A 9 -6.78 4.75 1.83
C ALA A 9 -6.33 6.02 1.10
N ARG A 10 -6.00 7.09 1.83
CA ARG A 10 -5.51 8.34 1.24
C ARG A 10 -4.19 8.20 0.49
N ILE A 11 -3.26 7.36 0.96
CA ILE A 11 -2.00 7.08 0.27
C ILE A 11 -2.28 6.31 -1.03
N LEU A 12 -3.10 5.26 -0.96
CA LEU A 12 -3.46 4.44 -2.13
C LEU A 12 -4.13 5.27 -3.23
N ASP A 13 -5.08 6.13 -2.85
CA ASP A 13 -5.77 7.04 -3.78
C ASP A 13 -4.85 8.17 -4.29
N GLY A 14 -3.79 8.47 -3.53
CA GLY A 14 -2.87 9.56 -3.80
C GLY A 14 -1.72 9.20 -4.75
N THR A 15 -1.34 7.93 -4.86
CA THR A 15 -0.27 7.49 -5.77
C THR A 15 -0.71 7.55 -7.24
N HIS A 16 0.21 7.92 -8.12
CA HIS A 16 -0.03 8.06 -9.55
C HIS A 16 0.77 7.07 -10.41
N VAL A 17 1.91 6.59 -9.91
CA VAL A 17 2.77 5.61 -10.59
C VAL A 17 2.36 4.19 -10.23
N PHE A 18 2.01 3.96 -8.97
CA PHE A 18 1.63 2.62 -8.50
C PHE A 18 0.23 2.21 -8.98
N THR A 19 0.09 0.97 -9.44
CA THR A 19 -1.21 0.40 -9.82
C THR A 19 -1.78 -0.45 -8.68
N TYR A 20 -3.07 -0.28 -8.35
CA TYR A 20 -3.73 -1.07 -7.31
C TYR A 20 -4.13 -2.48 -7.78
N VAL A 21 -3.23 -3.45 -7.62
CA VAL A 21 -3.48 -4.86 -8.03
C VAL A 21 -2.77 -5.85 -7.07
N PRO A 22 -3.41 -6.97 -6.67
CA PRO A 22 -2.84 -7.91 -5.71
C PRO A 22 -1.77 -8.87 -6.22
N ASN A 23 -1.40 -8.85 -7.50
CA ASN A 23 -0.33 -9.69 -8.05
C ASN A 23 1.07 -9.22 -7.59
N ILE A 24 2.10 -10.01 -7.94
CA ILE A 24 3.52 -9.76 -7.65
C ILE A 24 4.31 -10.11 -8.91
N GLY A 25 5.42 -9.40 -9.16
CA GLY A 25 6.35 -9.71 -10.25
C GLY A 25 5.95 -9.18 -11.63
N ASP A 26 5.14 -8.12 -11.67
CA ASP A 26 4.86 -7.35 -12.88
C ASP A 26 6.02 -6.38 -13.16
N ALA A 27 6.20 -5.96 -14.41
CA ALA A 27 7.14 -4.90 -14.77
C ALA A 27 6.68 -3.52 -14.23
N ARG A 28 5.38 -3.39 -13.91
CA ARG A 28 4.80 -2.20 -13.26
C ARG A 28 4.85 -2.31 -11.74
N SER A 29 5.05 -1.18 -11.09
CA SER A 29 4.95 -1.04 -9.64
C SER A 29 3.50 -1.15 -9.17
N LEU A 30 3.28 -1.98 -8.14
CA LEU A 30 1.97 -2.30 -7.60
C LEU A 30 1.88 -1.93 -6.11
N ILE A 31 0.70 -1.50 -5.68
CA ILE A 31 0.40 -1.13 -4.29
C ILE A 31 -0.92 -1.73 -3.86
N VAL A 32 -1.00 -2.31 -2.64
CA VAL A 32 -2.27 -2.81 -2.09
C VAL A 32 -2.40 -2.62 -0.59
N ASP A 33 -3.65 -2.62 -0.12
CA ASP A 33 -4.03 -2.84 1.28
C ASP A 33 -4.26 -4.36 1.49
N PRO A 34 -3.34 -5.08 2.17
CA PRO A 34 -3.49 -6.51 2.40
C PRO A 34 -4.70 -6.85 3.28
N ALA A 35 -5.06 -6.00 4.24
CA ALA A 35 -6.16 -6.23 5.15
C ALA A 35 -7.52 -6.20 4.43
N ARG A 36 -7.63 -5.45 3.32
CA ARG A 36 -8.85 -5.37 2.50
C ARG A 36 -8.87 -6.25 1.25
N ILE A 37 -7.71 -6.69 0.77
CA ILE A 37 -7.62 -7.50 -0.45
C ILE A 37 -7.20 -8.93 -0.16
N THR A 38 -5.91 -9.17 0.08
CA THR A 38 -5.36 -10.53 0.10
C THR A 38 -5.69 -11.31 1.37
N HIS A 39 -5.95 -10.62 2.48
CA HIS A 39 -6.23 -11.23 3.79
C HIS A 39 -7.63 -10.89 4.31
N ARG A 40 -8.51 -10.37 3.45
CA ARG A 40 -9.84 -9.85 3.86
C ARG A 40 -10.71 -10.88 4.60
N GLU A 41 -10.53 -12.17 4.29
CA GLU A 41 -11.30 -13.29 4.86
C GLU A 41 -10.72 -13.81 6.18
N VAL A 42 -9.50 -13.41 6.56
CA VAL A 42 -8.88 -13.74 7.85
C VAL A 42 -9.46 -12.82 8.92
N SER A 43 -9.79 -13.34 10.10
CA SER A 43 -10.36 -12.52 11.18
C SER A 43 -9.40 -11.38 11.58
N PRO A 44 -9.92 -10.22 12.04
CA PRO A 44 -9.07 -9.10 12.47
C PRO A 44 -8.06 -9.46 13.58
N GLU A 45 -8.41 -10.42 14.44
CA GLU A 45 -7.51 -10.92 15.48
C GLU A 45 -6.32 -11.67 14.86
N PHE A 46 -6.59 -12.68 14.03
CA PHE A 46 -5.54 -13.50 13.41
C PHE A 46 -4.68 -12.72 12.41
N ARG A 47 -5.26 -11.73 11.71
CA ARG A 47 -4.50 -10.82 10.84
C ARG A 47 -3.44 -10.06 11.63
N ARG A 48 -3.84 -9.41 12.74
CA ARG A 48 -2.92 -8.65 13.60
C ARG A 48 -1.86 -9.54 14.23
N MET A 49 -2.24 -10.74 14.69
CA MET A 49 -1.26 -11.73 15.18
C MET A 49 -0.22 -12.13 14.12
N SER A 50 -0.58 -12.05 12.84
CA SER A 50 0.28 -12.35 11.70
C SER A 50 1.02 -11.12 11.15
N GLY A 51 0.94 -9.97 11.85
CA GLY A 51 1.56 -8.71 11.43
C GLY A 51 0.84 -7.97 10.31
N VAL A 52 -0.39 -8.35 9.98
CA VAL A 52 -1.25 -7.64 9.03
C VAL A 52 -2.14 -6.67 9.79
N ASP A 53 -1.56 -5.51 10.10
CA ASP A 53 -2.25 -4.41 10.75
C ASP A 53 -3.05 -3.56 9.74
N ASP A 54 -3.98 -2.77 10.27
CA ASP A 54 -4.85 -1.88 9.51
C ASP A 54 -4.12 -0.66 8.88
N ASN A 55 -2.82 -0.52 9.15
CA ASN A 55 -1.93 0.49 8.59
C ASN A 55 -0.88 -0.09 7.62
N LEU A 56 -0.97 -1.38 7.29
CA LEU A 56 -0.02 -2.05 6.40
C LEU A 56 -0.33 -1.73 4.93
N ILE A 57 0.71 -1.31 4.20
CA ILE A 57 0.71 -1.20 2.74
C ILE A 57 1.75 -2.18 2.20
N ARG A 58 1.38 -2.94 1.16
CA ARG A 58 2.33 -3.81 0.45
C ARG A 58 2.66 -3.22 -0.92
N LEU A 59 3.95 -3.11 -1.21
CA LEU A 59 4.49 -2.69 -2.50
C LEU A 59 5.09 -3.89 -3.24
N SER A 60 4.86 -3.97 -4.55
CA SER A 60 5.65 -4.79 -5.48
C SER A 60 6.34 -3.83 -6.44
N ILE A 61 7.66 -3.74 -6.37
CA ILE A 61 8.42 -2.76 -7.15
C ILE A 61 8.66 -3.28 -8.56
N GLY A 62 8.27 -2.47 -9.55
CA GLY A 62 8.47 -2.72 -10.98
C GLY A 62 9.84 -2.24 -11.47
N LEU A 63 9.88 -1.82 -12.74
CA LEU A 63 11.09 -1.42 -13.46
C LEU A 63 11.12 0.09 -13.77
N GLU A 64 10.24 0.88 -13.16
CA GLU A 64 10.23 2.34 -13.30
C GLU A 64 11.49 3.00 -12.70
N ASP A 65 11.69 4.28 -13.00
CA ASP A 65 12.76 5.07 -12.39
C ASP A 65 12.55 5.17 -10.87
N THR A 66 13.63 4.96 -10.11
CA THR A 66 13.56 4.96 -8.64
C THR A 66 13.20 6.33 -8.08
N ALA A 67 13.61 7.42 -8.72
CA ALA A 67 13.28 8.77 -8.30
C ALA A 67 11.77 9.06 -8.47
N ASP A 68 11.16 8.55 -9.54
CA ASP A 68 9.72 8.70 -9.78
C ASP A 68 8.90 7.94 -8.73
N LEU A 69 9.31 6.71 -8.40
CA LEU A 69 8.65 5.91 -7.37
C LEU A 69 8.73 6.55 -5.98
N ILE A 70 9.91 7.08 -5.61
CA ILE A 70 10.11 7.77 -4.34
C ILE A 70 9.27 9.05 -4.31
N ALA A 71 9.33 9.87 -5.36
CA ALA A 71 8.61 11.13 -5.42
C ALA A 71 7.08 10.92 -5.33
N ASP A 72 6.56 9.87 -5.98
CA ASP A 72 5.14 9.54 -5.92
C ASP A 72 4.69 9.11 -4.51
N LEU A 73 5.48 8.26 -3.83
CA LEU A 73 5.20 7.88 -2.44
C LEU A 73 5.32 9.06 -1.48
N GLU A 74 6.36 9.89 -1.63
CA GLU A 74 6.55 11.06 -0.78
C GLU A 74 5.39 12.04 -0.89
N GLN A 75 4.92 12.34 -2.10
CA GLN A 75 3.79 13.26 -2.28
C GLN A 75 2.48 12.66 -1.74
N ALA A 76 2.24 11.35 -1.96
CA ALA A 76 1.05 10.68 -1.45
C ALA A 76 1.02 10.64 0.08
N ILE A 77 2.15 10.29 0.71
CA ILE A 77 2.29 10.27 2.18
C ILE A 77 2.12 11.69 2.74
N ARG A 78 2.77 12.69 2.16
CA ARG A 78 2.66 14.09 2.63
C ARG A 78 1.23 14.64 2.56
N ARG A 79 0.42 14.20 1.60
CA ARG A 79 -0.99 14.61 1.48
C ARG A 79 -1.92 13.86 2.43
N ALA A 80 -1.56 12.62 2.79
CA ALA A 80 -2.38 11.76 3.63
C ALA A 80 -2.33 12.14 5.13
N TYR A 81 -1.22 12.75 5.56
CA TYR A 81 -0.95 13.20 6.93
C TYR A 81 -0.99 14.73 7.04
#